data_AF-A0A7Y5EBY6-F1
#
_entry.id   AF-A0A7Y5EBY6-F1
#
_cell.length_a   1.000
_cell.length_b   1.000
_cell.length_c   1.000
_cell.angle_alpha   90.00
_cell.angle_beta   90.00
_cell.angle_gamma   90.00
#
_symmetry.space_group_name_H-M   'P 1'
#
loop_
_entity.id
_entity.type
_entity.pdbx_description
1 polymer ?
#
loop_
_entity_poly.entity_id
_entity_poly.type
_entity_poly.pdbx_seq_one_letter_code
_entity_poly.pdbx_strand_id
1 'polypeptide(L)'
;MFHDHTDFNSANWNGWQTDLGDEQLGLVADEGGFYLNYTVPDSSEASRVLLSKVFGRLQPGKDYVLCVRLSRGKEVGTGSQHVHFCIDGVAYDRWEIERDEWQRFVLRFKASKQIHTVELRYEYEAYSSVSGGNFVLDDLNLYCTDGPEQEVDRTDFDTDDWNGWERETNGLKLTRIALPDKQYGLGFDEPSNFLGGLIRKSYALKPGAKYELRAKARLGKLKVATVTVLTQGGIEQEVNSVSWQALAWPFIASTPSWWDRLLMWVGLTQSAVNQKIGLSGRNKPTFRAAGLLIDDLSVYEVFDDTTDFVDKNYNGWQLNPETTDRVDLVQENGEGYVLNFPTHPNFTHHGIILSKIYRGLASGVKFEFTMRVKSNNAINEARLSVSNGMEFIIDETWLNHQDWREYRGIFEARGEELRVDISNSNPASVGNDYRFSKLRCVSIDN
;
A
#
# COMPACT_ATOMS: atom_id res chain seq x y z
N MET A 1 4.42 5.35 12.39
CA MET A 1 5.17 4.76 11.26
C MET A 1 6.43 5.60 11.06
N PHE A 2 7.62 4.97 11.00
CA PHE A 2 8.84 5.70 10.64
C PHE A 2 8.88 5.84 9.12
N HIS A 3 8.93 7.08 8.64
CA HIS A 3 9.11 7.42 7.24
C HIS A 3 10.02 8.64 7.16
N ASP A 4 11.04 8.55 6.31
CA ASP A 4 11.97 9.63 6.00
C ASP A 4 12.13 9.70 4.47
N HIS A 5 11.84 10.87 3.90
CA HIS A 5 11.86 11.11 2.46
C HIS A 5 12.72 12.34 2.15
N THR A 6 13.53 12.25 1.10
CA THR A 6 14.34 13.35 0.55
C THR A 6 14.23 13.35 -0.97
N ASP A 7 13.54 14.34 -1.52
CA ASP A 7 13.27 14.56 -2.96
C ASP A 7 14.07 15.75 -3.53
N PHE A 8 14.91 16.38 -2.70
CA PHE A 8 15.77 17.53 -3.02
C PHE A 8 15.10 18.80 -3.60
N ASN A 9 13.80 18.79 -3.89
CA ASN A 9 13.05 19.87 -4.56
C ASN A 9 13.05 21.21 -3.83
N SER A 10 13.35 21.21 -2.54
CA SER A 10 13.45 22.41 -1.70
C SER A 10 14.89 22.79 -1.33
N ALA A 11 15.88 22.21 -2.01
CA ALA A 11 17.28 22.20 -1.57
C ALA A 11 17.46 21.65 -0.14
N ASN A 12 16.49 20.87 0.32
CA ASN A 12 16.48 20.26 1.63
C ASN A 12 17.18 18.90 1.56
N TRP A 13 18.33 18.81 2.22
CA TRP A 13 19.08 17.58 2.35
C TRP A 13 18.46 16.62 3.39
N ASN A 14 17.46 17.06 4.14
CA ASN A 14 16.79 16.30 5.19
C ASN A 14 17.80 15.61 6.14
N GLY A 15 18.92 16.27 6.47
CA GLY A 15 19.96 15.72 7.34
C GLY A 15 20.90 14.69 6.70
N TRP A 16 20.80 14.41 5.39
CA TRP A 16 21.87 13.77 4.64
C TRP A 16 23.10 14.68 4.60
N GLN A 17 24.27 14.08 4.71
CA GLN A 17 25.57 14.75 4.74
C GLN A 17 26.46 14.16 3.66
N THR A 18 27.35 14.98 3.10
CA THR A 18 28.40 14.55 2.18
C THR A 18 29.73 15.17 2.59
N ASP A 19 30.81 14.40 2.46
CA ASP A 19 32.18 14.88 2.61
C ASP A 19 32.79 15.23 1.23
N LEU A 20 31.99 15.17 0.17
CA LEU A 20 32.37 15.57 -1.18
C LEU A 20 32.28 17.08 -1.30
N GLY A 21 33.21 17.69 -2.04
CA GLY A 21 33.08 19.11 -2.38
C GLY A 21 31.96 19.35 -3.39
N ASP A 22 31.45 20.58 -3.47
CA ASP A 22 30.36 20.97 -4.38
C ASP A 22 30.65 20.67 -5.87
N GLU A 23 31.93 20.59 -6.23
CA GLU A 23 32.39 20.22 -7.59
C GLU A 23 32.19 18.73 -7.92
N GLN A 24 32.04 17.89 -6.90
CA GLN A 24 31.92 16.44 -7.03
C GLN A 24 30.50 15.95 -6.78
N LEU A 25 29.77 16.54 -5.83
CA LEU A 25 28.35 16.25 -5.60
C LEU A 25 27.62 17.56 -5.37
N GLY A 26 26.86 17.99 -6.37
CA GLY A 26 26.17 19.27 -6.35
C GLY A 26 24.67 19.11 -6.57
N LEU A 27 23.89 19.97 -5.92
CA LEU A 27 22.47 20.12 -6.23
C LEU A 27 22.33 20.84 -7.58
N VAL A 28 21.68 20.17 -8.53
CA VAL A 28 21.40 20.70 -9.87
C VAL A 28 19.89 20.91 -9.98
N ALA A 29 19.51 22.00 -10.63
CA ALA A 29 18.13 22.31 -10.97
C ALA A 29 17.97 22.31 -12.49
N ASP A 30 16.93 21.66 -12.99
CA ASP A 30 16.50 21.77 -14.38
C ASP A 30 14.97 21.95 -14.49
N GLU A 31 14.41 21.79 -15.69
CA GLU A 31 12.96 21.88 -15.90
C GLU A 31 12.18 20.84 -15.08
N GLY A 32 12.83 19.73 -14.73
CA GLY A 32 12.27 18.59 -14.03
C GLY A 32 12.33 18.61 -12.51
N GLY A 33 13.02 19.57 -11.90
CA GLY A 33 13.11 19.69 -10.45
C GLY A 33 14.56 19.83 -9.97
N PHE A 34 14.81 19.37 -8.76
CA PHE A 34 16.15 19.36 -8.19
C PHE A 34 16.62 17.93 -7.97
N TYR A 35 17.89 17.65 -8.27
CA TYR A 35 18.52 16.36 -8.00
C TYR A 35 19.99 16.59 -7.66
N LEU A 36 20.65 15.57 -7.11
CA LEU A 36 22.08 15.60 -6.91
C LEU A 36 22.80 15.04 -8.13
N ASN A 37 23.74 15.79 -8.69
CA ASN A 37 24.64 15.35 -9.75
C ASN A 37 25.99 14.99 -9.15
N TYR A 38 26.43 13.74 -9.35
CA TYR A 38 27.76 13.29 -8.98
C TYR A 38 28.69 13.27 -10.20
N THR A 39 29.79 14.00 -10.08
CA THR A 39 30.87 14.00 -11.08
C THR A 39 31.96 13.04 -10.62
N VAL A 40 32.17 11.99 -11.40
CA VAL A 40 33.17 10.97 -11.07
C VAL A 40 34.56 11.58 -11.27
N PRO A 41 35.43 11.58 -10.24
CA PRO A 41 36.78 12.10 -10.39
C PRO A 41 37.62 11.20 -11.31
N ASP A 42 38.60 11.79 -12.00
CA ASP A 42 39.54 11.09 -12.89
C ASP A 42 40.47 10.08 -12.16
N SER A 43 40.44 10.05 -10.83
CA SER A 43 41.33 9.24 -9.99
C SER A 43 40.77 7.85 -9.68
N SER A 44 41.67 6.87 -9.57
CA SER A 44 41.43 5.44 -9.34
C SER A 44 40.89 5.04 -7.96
N GLU A 45 40.16 5.92 -7.26
CA GLU A 45 39.50 5.51 -6.01
C GLU A 45 38.31 4.61 -6.35
N ALA A 46 38.48 3.31 -6.06
CA ALA A 46 37.51 2.29 -6.42
C ALA A 46 36.15 2.49 -5.73
N SER A 47 36.10 3.03 -4.49
CA SER A 47 34.85 3.19 -3.74
C SER A 47 34.85 4.43 -2.86
N ARG A 48 33.71 5.14 -2.80
CA ARG A 48 33.54 6.37 -2.00
C ARG A 48 32.13 6.51 -1.43
N VAL A 49 32.01 7.16 -0.27
CA VAL A 49 30.73 7.56 0.32
C VAL A 49 30.21 8.79 -0.41
N LEU A 50 29.03 8.69 -1.00
CA LEU A 50 28.33 9.82 -1.62
C LEU A 50 27.57 10.62 -0.59
N LEU A 51 26.75 9.91 0.19
CA LEU A 51 25.84 10.48 1.19
C LEU A 51 25.87 9.60 2.43
N SER A 52 25.76 10.23 3.59
CA SER A 52 25.60 9.55 4.87
C SER A 52 24.49 10.21 5.70
N LYS A 53 23.77 9.41 6.47
CA LYS A 53 22.77 9.90 7.41
C LYS A 53 22.67 8.98 8.61
N VAL A 54 22.50 9.57 9.79
CA VAL A 54 22.21 8.82 11.01
C VAL A 54 20.70 8.82 11.21
N PHE A 55 20.09 7.65 11.07
CA PHE A 55 18.68 7.45 11.37
C PHE A 55 18.51 7.06 12.83
N GLY A 56 17.89 7.95 13.61
CA GLY A 56 17.48 7.67 14.98
C GLY A 56 16.04 7.19 15.02
N ARG A 57 15.72 6.32 15.99
CA ARG A 57 14.37 5.80 16.29
C ARG A 57 13.87 4.71 15.34
N LEU A 58 14.78 3.99 14.66
CA LEU A 58 14.38 2.72 14.07
C LEU A 58 14.01 1.74 15.19
N GLN A 59 13.14 0.78 14.93
CA GLN A 59 12.71 -0.20 15.93
C GLN A 59 13.50 -1.50 15.71
N PRO A 60 14.32 -1.94 16.68
CA PRO A 60 15.06 -3.20 16.56
C PRO A 60 14.11 -4.37 16.26
N GLY A 61 14.49 -5.23 15.33
CA GLY A 61 13.72 -6.38 14.87
C GLY A 61 12.77 -6.08 13.70
N LYS A 62 12.49 -4.82 13.41
CA LYS A 62 11.57 -4.41 12.32
C LYS A 62 12.26 -4.37 10.97
N ASP A 63 11.53 -4.72 9.93
CA ASP A 63 11.97 -4.67 8.54
C ASP A 63 11.76 -3.25 7.97
N TYR A 64 12.75 -2.79 7.23
CA TYR A 64 12.80 -1.47 6.62
C TYR A 64 13.14 -1.59 5.14
N VAL A 65 12.57 -0.71 4.35
CA VAL A 65 12.93 -0.49 2.95
C VAL A 65 13.65 0.84 2.84
N LEU A 66 14.86 0.79 2.29
CA LEU A 66 15.63 1.95 1.87
C LEU A 66 15.68 1.96 0.35
N CYS A 67 15.31 3.05 -0.30
CA CYS A 67 15.43 3.18 -1.74
C CYS A 67 15.98 4.52 -2.17
N VAL A 68 16.51 4.54 -3.38
CA VAL A 68 17.07 5.71 -4.07
C VAL A 68 16.74 5.60 -5.55
N ARG A 69 16.51 6.74 -6.21
CA ARG A 69 16.45 6.83 -7.67
C ARG A 69 17.76 7.36 -8.22
N LEU A 70 18.25 6.74 -9.28
CA LEU A 70 19.53 7.04 -9.92
C LEU A 70 19.37 6.96 -11.44
N SER A 71 20.07 7.82 -12.18
CA SER A 71 20.17 7.76 -13.64
C SER A 71 21.59 8.05 -14.09
N ARG A 72 22.07 7.34 -15.12
CA ARG A 72 23.39 7.61 -15.70
C ARG A 72 23.37 8.96 -16.42
N GLY A 73 24.43 9.74 -16.26
CA GLY A 73 24.63 10.97 -17.01
C GLY A 73 24.80 10.67 -18.51
N LYS A 74 24.37 11.60 -19.37
CA LYS A 74 24.43 11.48 -20.84
C LYS A 74 25.87 11.37 -21.38
N GLU A 75 26.86 11.81 -20.61
CA GLU A 75 28.27 11.63 -20.94
C GLU A 75 28.72 10.23 -20.52
N VAL A 76 28.60 9.29 -21.45
CA VAL A 76 28.85 7.88 -21.21
C VAL A 76 30.36 7.60 -21.22
N GLY A 77 30.98 7.60 -20.02
CA GLY A 77 32.22 6.86 -19.81
C GLY A 77 31.98 5.36 -20.02
N THR A 78 32.96 4.61 -20.53
CA THR A 78 32.80 3.18 -20.92
C THR A 78 32.88 2.19 -19.74
N GLY A 79 33.13 2.65 -18.51
CA GLY A 79 33.21 1.79 -17.33
C GLY A 79 31.86 1.45 -16.70
N SER A 80 31.84 0.38 -15.91
CA SER A 80 30.69 -0.02 -15.10
C SER A 80 30.65 0.79 -13.81
N GLN A 81 29.48 1.35 -13.52
CA GLN A 81 29.24 2.21 -12.38
C GLN A 81 28.31 1.50 -11.43
N HIS A 82 28.75 1.34 -10.19
CA HIS A 82 27.98 0.63 -9.20
C HIS A 82 27.64 1.53 -8.03
N VAL A 83 26.48 1.28 -7.44
CA VAL A 83 26.08 1.84 -6.15
C VAL A 83 25.72 0.70 -5.20
N HIS A 84 25.91 0.95 -3.91
CA HIS A 84 25.44 0.08 -2.86
C HIS A 84 25.17 0.90 -1.60
N PHE A 85 24.33 0.36 -0.72
CA PHE A 85 24.16 0.92 0.61
C PHE A 85 25.08 0.22 1.60
N CYS A 86 25.64 0.97 2.54
CA CYS A 86 26.25 0.44 3.75
C CYS A 86 25.39 0.81 4.97
N ILE A 87 25.07 -0.16 5.82
CA ILE A 87 24.38 0.08 7.09
C ILE A 87 25.32 -0.33 8.22
N ASP A 88 25.67 0.63 9.06
CA ASP A 88 26.66 0.49 10.15
C ASP A 88 27.99 -0.12 9.69
N GLY A 89 28.46 0.28 8.49
CA GLY A 89 29.71 -0.20 7.90
C GLY A 89 29.62 -1.56 7.22
N VAL A 90 28.45 -2.22 7.22
CA VAL A 90 28.21 -3.45 6.46
C VAL A 90 27.65 -3.10 5.09
N ALA A 91 28.35 -3.48 4.02
CA ALA A 91 27.88 -3.30 2.65
C ALA A 91 26.77 -4.30 2.31
N TYR A 92 25.73 -3.80 1.64
CA TYR A 92 24.61 -4.56 1.11
C TYR A 92 24.68 -4.62 -0.42
N ASP A 93 23.62 -5.17 -1.04
CA ASP A 93 23.45 -5.35 -2.47
C ASP A 93 24.11 -4.26 -3.32
N ARG A 94 24.81 -4.72 -4.35
CA ARG A 94 25.53 -3.91 -5.32
C ARG A 94 24.76 -3.87 -6.61
N TRP A 95 24.48 -2.68 -7.11
CA TRP A 95 23.72 -2.48 -8.34
C TRP A 95 24.49 -1.69 -9.37
N GLU A 96 24.37 -2.08 -10.64
CA GLU A 96 24.92 -1.33 -11.77
C GLU A 96 23.94 -0.25 -12.24
N ILE A 97 24.45 0.95 -12.53
CA ILE A 97 23.68 2.03 -13.15
C ILE A 97 23.81 1.88 -14.67
N GLU A 98 22.90 1.12 -15.27
CA GLU A 98 23.04 0.68 -16.66
C GLU A 98 22.73 1.78 -17.69
N ARG A 99 21.69 2.57 -17.44
CA ARG A 99 21.01 3.41 -18.45
C ARG A 99 20.93 4.88 -18.05
N ASP A 100 20.74 5.74 -19.04
CA ASP A 100 20.44 7.17 -18.91
C ASP A 100 18.96 7.46 -18.59
N GLU A 101 18.25 6.45 -18.08
CA GLU A 101 16.89 6.51 -17.57
C GLU A 101 16.91 6.35 -16.04
N TRP A 102 15.97 7.01 -15.36
CA TRP A 102 15.79 6.87 -13.92
C TRP A 102 15.43 5.44 -13.54
N GLN A 103 16.22 4.89 -12.62
CA GLN A 103 16.09 3.55 -12.08
C GLN A 103 15.96 3.64 -10.55
N ARG A 104 15.12 2.79 -9.96
CA ARG A 104 14.96 2.73 -8.51
C ARG A 104 15.68 1.50 -7.96
N PHE A 105 16.55 1.75 -6.98
CA PHE A 105 17.31 0.72 -6.28
C PHE A 105 16.75 0.58 -4.87
N VAL A 106 16.54 -0.65 -4.42
CA VAL A 106 15.78 -0.96 -3.21
C VAL A 106 16.56 -1.96 -2.36
N LEU A 107 16.88 -1.56 -1.13
CA LEU A 107 17.40 -2.42 -0.08
C LEU A 107 16.31 -2.73 0.94
N ARG A 108 16.22 -4.00 1.34
CA ARG A 108 15.45 -4.43 2.51
C ARG A 108 16.41 -4.86 3.61
N PHE A 109 16.22 -4.34 4.83
CA PHE A 109 17.03 -4.76 5.97
C PHE A 109 16.20 -4.78 7.26
N LYS A 110 16.61 -5.63 8.20
CA LYS A 110 16.05 -5.68 9.55
C LYS A 110 16.89 -4.79 10.46
N ALA A 111 16.29 -3.80 11.10
CA ALA A 111 17.00 -2.94 12.03
C ALA A 111 17.50 -3.76 13.23
N SER A 112 18.79 -3.71 13.53
CA SER A 112 19.38 -4.42 14.67
C SER A 112 19.42 -3.56 15.95
N LYS A 113 19.27 -2.24 15.82
CA LYS A 113 19.33 -1.26 16.91
C LYS A 113 18.47 -0.03 16.56
N GLN A 114 18.33 0.89 17.53
CA GLN A 114 17.51 2.09 17.31
C GLN A 114 18.17 3.17 16.45
N ILE A 115 19.50 3.12 16.36
CA ILE A 115 20.31 4.13 15.68
C ILE A 115 21.18 3.42 14.66
N HIS A 116 20.94 3.71 13.39
CA HIS A 116 21.70 3.16 12.27
C HIS A 116 22.38 4.29 11.51
N THR A 117 23.64 4.08 11.15
CA THR A 117 24.31 4.93 10.15
C THR A 117 24.11 4.30 8.78
N VAL A 118 23.56 5.05 7.84
CA VAL A 118 23.34 4.62 6.47
C VAL A 118 24.20 5.46 5.56
N GLU A 119 24.95 4.79 4.69
CA GLU A 119 25.77 5.41 3.66
C GLU A 119 25.31 4.92 2.29
N LEU A 120 25.12 5.83 1.34
CA LEU A 120 25.06 5.49 -0.08
C LEU A 120 26.49 5.61 -0.63
N ARG A 121 27.00 4.52 -1.19
CA ARG A 121 28.35 4.46 -1.74
C ARG A 121 28.33 4.26 -3.24
N TYR A 122 29.30 4.88 -3.88
CA TYR A 122 29.63 4.67 -5.28
C TYR A 122 30.86 3.78 -5.38
N GLU A 123 30.88 2.93 -6.40
CA GLU A 123 32.03 2.12 -6.77
C GLU A 123 32.21 2.12 -8.28
N TYR A 124 33.45 2.31 -8.73
CA TYR A 124 33.80 2.36 -10.14
C TYR A 124 34.75 1.23 -10.51
N GLU A 125 34.34 0.41 -11.48
CA GLU A 125 35.21 -0.60 -12.07
C GLU A 125 35.71 -0.13 -13.44
N ALA A 126 36.96 0.35 -13.45
CA ALA A 126 37.62 0.80 -14.67
C ALA A 126 38.06 -0.39 -15.53
N TYR A 127 37.56 -0.50 -16.75
CA TYR A 127 38.09 -1.42 -17.76
C TYR A 127 39.30 -0.83 -18.53
N SER A 128 39.56 0.47 -18.42
CA SER A 128 40.68 1.17 -19.07
C SER A 128 40.91 2.55 -18.43
N SER A 129 41.88 3.34 -18.92
CA SER A 129 42.21 4.70 -18.45
C SER A 129 41.15 5.77 -18.78
N VAL A 130 39.89 5.39 -18.94
CA VAL A 130 38.79 6.30 -19.28
C VAL A 130 38.09 6.69 -17.99
N SER A 131 37.73 7.96 -17.85
CA SER A 131 36.99 8.48 -16.70
C SER A 131 35.62 7.79 -16.55
N GLY A 132 35.17 7.62 -15.31
CA GLY A 132 33.80 7.21 -15.04
C GLY A 132 32.83 8.29 -15.54
N GLY A 133 31.71 7.89 -16.12
CA GLY A 133 30.66 8.84 -16.51
C GLY A 133 29.94 9.40 -15.28
N ASN A 134 29.41 10.61 -15.36
CA ASN A 134 28.60 11.19 -14.28
C ASN A 134 27.30 10.39 -14.06
N PHE A 135 26.66 10.56 -12.92
CA PHE A 135 25.29 10.11 -12.70
C PHE A 135 24.54 11.07 -11.79
N VAL A 136 23.21 11.01 -11.84
CA VAL A 136 22.31 11.82 -11.03
C VAL A 136 21.53 10.93 -10.08
N LEU A 137 21.16 11.46 -8.92
CA LEU A 137 20.38 10.74 -7.91
C LEU A 137 19.31 11.63 -7.27
N ASP A 138 18.21 11.00 -6.86
CA ASP A 138 17.03 11.65 -6.29
C ASP A 138 16.20 10.66 -5.44
N ASP A 139 15.13 11.12 -4.79
CA ASP A 139 14.11 10.34 -4.06
C ASP A 139 14.67 9.30 -3.08
N LEU A 140 15.51 9.74 -2.14
CA LEU A 140 15.98 8.91 -1.05
C LEU A 140 14.88 8.69 -0.02
N ASN A 141 14.47 7.44 0.16
CA ASN A 141 13.34 7.06 1.00
C ASN A 141 13.74 5.94 1.96
N LEU A 142 13.43 6.11 3.26
CA LEU A 142 13.50 5.06 4.27
C LEU A 142 12.16 4.94 4.98
N TYR A 143 11.53 3.77 4.91
CA TYR A 143 10.29 3.50 5.62
C TYR A 143 10.28 2.10 6.25
N CYS A 144 9.54 1.99 7.36
CA CYS A 144 9.28 0.71 8.03
C CYS A 144 8.26 -0.08 7.19
N THR A 145 8.51 -1.36 6.92
CA THR A 145 7.53 -2.21 6.21
C THR A 145 6.40 -2.70 7.11
N ASP A 146 6.56 -2.52 8.42
CA ASP A 146 5.56 -2.88 9.40
C ASP A 146 4.58 -1.70 9.56
N GLY A 147 3.78 -1.49 8.51
CA GLY A 147 2.58 -0.65 8.49
C GLY A 147 1.30 -1.46 8.19
N PRO A 148 0.09 -0.93 8.47
CA PRO A 148 -1.19 -1.62 8.18
C PRO A 148 -1.31 -1.97 6.71
N GLU A 149 -0.64 -1.11 5.97
CA GLU A 149 -0.63 -0.90 4.57
C GLU A 149 0.84 -0.83 4.20
N GLN A 150 1.30 -1.84 3.48
CA GLN A 150 2.64 -1.79 2.92
C GLN A 150 2.54 -0.90 1.68
N GLU A 151 3.06 0.33 1.78
CA GLU A 151 3.23 1.17 0.58
C GLU A 151 4.13 0.41 -0.40
N VAL A 152 3.54 0.01 -1.51
CA VAL A 152 4.19 -0.70 -2.60
C VAL A 152 4.89 0.30 -3.51
N ASP A 153 4.27 1.46 -3.70
CA ASP A 153 4.73 2.52 -4.60
C ASP A 153 4.00 3.83 -4.35
N ARG A 154 4.65 4.95 -4.67
CA ARG A 154 4.07 6.29 -4.58
C ARG A 154 4.66 7.23 -5.63
N THR A 155 3.82 8.09 -6.18
CA THR A 155 4.15 9.16 -7.12
C THR A 155 3.38 10.42 -6.76
N ASP A 156 4.09 11.48 -6.38
CA ASP A 156 3.55 12.81 -6.09
C ASP A 156 3.68 13.78 -7.28
N PHE A 157 4.29 13.36 -8.39
CA PHE A 157 4.47 14.17 -9.61
C PHE A 157 5.12 15.54 -9.38
N ASP A 158 5.78 15.74 -8.23
CA ASP A 158 6.43 17.01 -7.88
C ASP A 158 7.68 17.27 -8.73
N THR A 159 8.19 16.23 -9.41
CA THR A 159 9.27 16.27 -10.41
C THR A 159 8.74 15.94 -11.82
N ASP A 160 9.55 16.13 -12.88
CA ASP A 160 9.22 15.63 -14.23
C ASP A 160 9.32 14.09 -14.34
N ASP A 161 9.56 13.41 -13.21
CA ASP A 161 9.59 11.96 -13.16
C ASP A 161 8.19 11.37 -13.05
N TRP A 162 7.90 10.47 -13.98
CA TRP A 162 6.62 9.77 -14.03
C TRP A 162 6.64 8.52 -13.17
N ASN A 163 7.70 8.22 -12.42
CA ASN A 163 7.92 7.03 -11.60
C ASN A 163 7.48 5.76 -12.33
N GLY A 164 7.91 5.57 -13.59
CA GLY A 164 7.52 4.42 -14.41
C GLY A 164 6.05 4.39 -14.87
N TRP A 165 5.27 5.45 -14.63
CA TRP A 165 3.98 5.68 -15.28
C TRP A 165 4.22 5.96 -16.76
N GLU A 166 3.73 5.08 -17.61
CA GLU A 166 3.73 5.26 -19.05
C GLU A 166 2.50 6.08 -19.46
N ARG A 167 2.72 7.06 -20.34
CA ARG A 167 1.63 7.80 -20.98
C ARG A 167 1.00 6.94 -22.06
N GLU A 168 -0.33 6.88 -22.11
CA GLU A 168 -1.00 6.29 -23.26
C GLU A 168 -0.98 7.28 -24.44
N THR A 169 -0.65 6.81 -25.65
CA THR A 169 -0.42 7.63 -26.86
C THR A 169 -1.68 8.24 -27.47
N ASN A 170 -2.69 8.54 -26.64
CA ASN A 170 -4.04 8.91 -27.04
C ASN A 170 -4.16 10.39 -27.45
N GLY A 171 -3.05 11.08 -27.67
CA GLY A 171 -3.02 12.50 -28.08
C GLY A 171 -3.31 13.50 -26.96
N LEU A 172 -3.52 13.06 -25.72
CA LEU A 172 -3.61 13.97 -24.57
C LEU A 172 -2.20 14.42 -24.16
N LYS A 173 -1.94 15.72 -24.29
CA LYS A 173 -0.77 16.34 -23.68
C LYS A 173 -0.97 16.35 -22.18
N LEU A 174 -0.33 15.40 -21.52
CA LEU A 174 -0.12 15.42 -20.08
C LEU A 174 0.79 16.58 -19.75
N THR A 175 0.24 17.56 -19.04
CA THR A 175 0.99 18.71 -18.58
C THR A 175 1.06 18.70 -17.08
N ARG A 176 2.29 18.89 -16.61
CA ARG A 176 2.57 19.25 -15.24
C ARG A 176 2.04 20.66 -15.04
N ILE A 177 0.97 20.79 -14.24
CA ILE A 177 0.37 22.09 -13.96
C ILE A 177 0.88 22.54 -12.59
N ALA A 178 1.67 23.61 -12.58
CA ALA A 178 2.08 24.27 -11.35
C ALA A 178 0.85 24.82 -10.63
N LEU A 179 0.64 24.39 -9.40
CA LEU A 179 -0.46 24.81 -8.56
C LEU A 179 -0.06 26.02 -7.70
N PRO A 180 -1.01 26.82 -7.18
CA PRO A 180 -0.71 28.02 -6.40
C PRO A 180 0.15 27.79 -5.14
N ASP A 181 0.19 26.55 -4.65
CA ASP A 181 0.96 26.05 -3.51
C ASP A 181 2.30 25.40 -3.90
N LYS A 182 2.71 25.51 -5.18
CA LYS A 182 3.90 24.84 -5.75
C LYS A 182 3.83 23.32 -5.81
N GLN A 183 2.64 22.73 -5.61
CA GLN A 183 2.41 21.33 -5.94
C GLN A 183 2.29 21.16 -7.45
N TYR A 184 2.58 19.96 -7.94
CA TYR A 184 2.41 19.62 -9.33
C TYR A 184 1.34 18.55 -9.49
N GLY A 185 0.31 18.89 -10.27
CA GLY A 185 -0.73 17.93 -10.64
C GLY A 185 -0.55 17.48 -12.07
N LEU A 186 -0.96 16.24 -12.31
CA LEU A 186 -1.15 15.70 -13.64
C LEU A 186 -2.43 16.31 -14.25
N GLY A 187 -2.26 17.21 -15.22
CA GLY A 187 -3.33 17.96 -15.87
C GLY A 187 -3.52 17.62 -17.35
N PHE A 188 -4.71 17.94 -17.86
CA PHE A 188 -5.09 17.73 -19.25
C PHE A 188 -5.31 19.10 -19.92
N ASP A 189 -4.40 19.49 -20.81
CA ASP A 189 -4.41 20.85 -21.41
C ASP A 189 -5.52 21.06 -22.45
N GLU A 190 -5.94 20.02 -23.16
CA GLU A 190 -6.87 20.19 -24.29
C GLU A 190 -8.26 19.57 -24.04
N PRO A 191 -9.34 20.34 -24.33
CA PRO A 191 -10.69 19.82 -24.33
C PRO A 191 -10.87 18.85 -25.50
N SER A 192 -10.77 17.57 -25.21
CA SER A 192 -10.84 16.53 -26.21
C SER A 192 -11.93 15.51 -25.82
N ASN A 193 -12.73 15.07 -26.81
CA ASN A 193 -13.84 14.13 -26.59
C ASN A 193 -13.31 12.69 -26.49
N PHE A 194 -12.52 12.39 -25.47
CA PHE A 194 -11.89 11.08 -25.34
C PHE A 194 -12.43 10.31 -24.15
N LEU A 195 -12.80 9.07 -24.45
CA LEU A 195 -12.90 7.96 -23.50
C LEU A 195 -11.65 7.11 -23.74
N GLY A 196 -10.78 6.97 -22.74
CA GLY A 196 -9.53 6.22 -22.88
C GLY A 196 -8.62 6.37 -21.66
N GLY A 197 -7.66 5.45 -21.51
CA GLY A 197 -6.67 5.49 -20.44
C GLY A 197 -5.76 6.71 -20.54
N LEU A 198 -5.41 7.29 -19.39
CA LEU A 198 -4.58 8.48 -19.28
C LEU A 198 -3.10 8.13 -19.02
N ILE A 199 -2.88 7.27 -18.02
CA ILE A 199 -1.58 6.76 -17.61
C ILE A 199 -1.72 5.28 -17.29
N ARG A 200 -0.62 4.53 -17.32
CA ARG A 200 -0.53 3.15 -16.85
C ARG A 200 0.79 2.88 -16.14
N LYS A 201 0.83 1.97 -15.18
CA LYS A 201 2.06 1.47 -14.57
C LYS A 201 1.91 -0.02 -14.31
N SER A 202 3.03 -0.73 -14.31
CA SER A 202 3.08 -2.17 -14.10
C SER A 202 3.63 -2.48 -12.71
N TYR A 203 2.96 -3.37 -11.97
CA TYR A 203 3.38 -3.78 -10.63
C TYR A 203 3.63 -5.30 -10.55
N ALA A 204 4.58 -5.71 -9.73
CA ALA A 204 4.83 -7.11 -9.36
C ALA A 204 4.15 -7.41 -8.01
N LEU A 205 2.83 -7.61 -8.03
CA LEU A 205 2.01 -7.82 -6.83
C LEU A 205 1.91 -9.31 -6.46
N LYS A 206 1.62 -9.61 -5.19
CA LYS A 206 1.44 -10.99 -4.70
C LYS A 206 0.06 -11.51 -5.14
N PRO A 207 -0.02 -12.60 -5.93
CA PRO A 207 -1.30 -13.18 -6.32
C PRO A 207 -2.19 -13.50 -5.11
N GLY A 208 -3.46 -13.09 -5.18
CA GLY A 208 -4.46 -13.28 -4.14
C GLY A 208 -4.43 -12.25 -3.00
N ALA A 209 -3.37 -11.43 -2.89
CA ALA A 209 -3.32 -10.36 -1.90
C ALA A 209 -4.25 -9.20 -2.29
N LYS A 210 -4.79 -8.52 -1.26
CA LYS A 210 -5.64 -7.34 -1.44
C LYS A 210 -4.77 -6.10 -1.40
N TYR A 211 -5.10 -5.16 -2.27
CA TYR A 211 -4.40 -3.89 -2.41
C TYR A 211 -5.40 -2.76 -2.49
N GLU A 212 -4.94 -1.55 -2.24
CA GLU A 212 -5.69 -0.33 -2.47
C GLU A 212 -4.81 0.67 -3.21
N LEU A 213 -5.35 1.21 -4.30
CA LEU A 213 -4.78 2.37 -4.96
C LEU A 213 -5.39 3.63 -4.35
N ARG A 214 -4.57 4.57 -3.93
CA ARG A 214 -4.99 5.88 -3.44
C ARG A 214 -4.52 6.98 -4.39
N ALA A 215 -5.27 8.07 -4.45
CA ALA A 215 -4.89 9.28 -5.16
C ALA A 215 -5.52 10.51 -4.49
N LYS A 216 -4.98 11.68 -4.77
CA LYS A 216 -5.67 12.95 -4.62
C LYS A 216 -6.13 13.43 -5.98
N ALA A 217 -7.37 13.89 -6.06
CA ALA A 217 -7.90 14.50 -7.29
C ALA A 217 -8.66 15.78 -6.99
N ARG A 218 -8.62 16.74 -7.91
CA ARG A 218 -9.47 17.94 -7.85
C ARG A 218 -9.82 18.46 -9.23
N LEU A 219 -10.83 19.32 -9.27
CA LEU A 219 -11.18 20.09 -10.45
C LEU A 219 -10.49 21.45 -10.44
N GLY A 220 -9.98 21.85 -11.59
CA GLY A 220 -9.57 23.21 -11.90
C GLY A 220 -10.80 24.06 -12.20
N LYS A 221 -11.03 24.37 -13.48
CA LYS A 221 -12.15 25.23 -13.92
C LYS A 221 -13.45 24.48 -14.23
N LEU A 222 -13.45 23.15 -14.10
CA LEU A 222 -14.62 22.30 -14.41
C LEU A 222 -15.58 22.23 -13.21
N LYS A 223 -16.83 21.83 -13.49
CA LYS A 223 -17.88 21.66 -12.46
C LYS A 223 -17.95 20.26 -11.87
N VAL A 224 -17.68 19.21 -12.67
CA VAL A 224 -17.67 17.78 -12.26
C VAL A 224 -16.75 17.00 -13.20
N ALA A 225 -16.00 16.01 -12.70
CA ALA A 225 -15.34 14.97 -13.48
C ALA A 225 -15.50 13.60 -12.78
N THR A 226 -15.58 12.51 -13.53
CA THR A 226 -15.55 11.14 -12.95
C THR A 226 -14.20 10.52 -13.22
N VAL A 227 -13.56 9.99 -12.19
CA VAL A 227 -12.29 9.28 -12.27
C VAL A 227 -12.58 7.79 -12.13
N THR A 228 -12.43 7.07 -13.23
CA THR A 228 -12.55 5.61 -13.23
C THR A 228 -11.17 5.00 -13.18
N VAL A 229 -10.97 4.08 -12.24
CA VAL A 229 -9.81 3.21 -12.24
C VAL A 229 -10.22 1.83 -12.73
N LEU A 230 -9.72 1.44 -13.90
CA LEU A 230 -9.86 0.05 -14.35
C LEU A 230 -8.80 -0.80 -13.63
N THR A 231 -9.11 -1.23 -12.42
CA THR A 231 -8.56 -2.48 -11.88
C THR A 231 -9.46 -3.64 -12.33
N GLN A 232 -9.18 -4.90 -11.97
CA GLN A 232 -9.95 -6.10 -12.33
C GLN A 232 -11.47 -6.10 -11.97
N GLY A 233 -12.05 -4.97 -11.55
CA GLY A 233 -13.48 -4.76 -11.34
C GLY A 233 -14.04 -3.40 -11.79
N GLY A 234 -13.22 -2.49 -12.35
CA GLY A 234 -13.67 -1.19 -12.88
C GLY A 234 -14.45 -0.33 -11.88
N ILE A 235 -13.83 0.09 -10.79
CA ILE A 235 -14.48 0.94 -9.78
C ILE A 235 -14.40 2.42 -10.22
N GLU A 236 -15.55 3.08 -10.31
CA GLU A 236 -15.67 4.50 -10.65
C GLU A 236 -15.83 5.36 -9.39
N GLN A 237 -15.13 6.50 -9.30
CA GLN A 237 -15.34 7.51 -8.26
C GLN A 237 -15.52 8.90 -8.87
N GLU A 238 -16.52 9.63 -8.38
CA GLU A 238 -16.80 11.00 -8.85
C GLU A 238 -15.93 12.01 -8.10
N VAL A 239 -15.36 12.96 -8.85
CA VAL A 239 -14.64 14.14 -8.34
C VAL A 239 -15.45 15.38 -8.70
N ASN A 240 -16.04 16.00 -7.70
CA ASN A 240 -16.96 17.14 -7.88
C ASN A 240 -16.51 18.39 -7.11
N SER A 241 -15.25 18.41 -6.66
CA SER A 241 -14.69 19.49 -5.84
C SER A 241 -13.49 20.15 -6.51
N VAL A 242 -13.37 21.47 -6.30
CA VAL A 242 -12.15 22.23 -6.61
C VAL A 242 -11.07 22.12 -5.53
N SER A 243 -11.42 21.53 -4.38
CA SER A 243 -10.48 21.12 -3.34
C SER A 243 -10.01 19.70 -3.59
N TRP A 244 -8.81 19.35 -3.11
CA TRP A 244 -8.30 17.98 -3.16
C TRP A 244 -9.26 17.02 -2.45
N GLN A 245 -9.68 15.99 -3.17
CA GLN A 245 -10.48 14.88 -2.69
C GLN A 245 -9.58 13.64 -2.70
N ALA A 246 -9.55 12.92 -1.57
CA ALA A 246 -8.91 11.61 -1.50
C ALA A 246 -9.80 10.58 -2.22
N LEU A 247 -9.17 9.76 -3.07
CA LEU A 247 -9.79 8.68 -3.81
C LEU A 247 -9.09 7.38 -3.43
N ALA A 248 -9.84 6.28 -3.36
CA ALA A 248 -9.34 4.98 -2.93
C ALA A 248 -10.03 3.83 -3.68
N TRP A 249 -9.28 3.02 -4.40
CA TRP A 249 -9.79 1.91 -5.22
C TRP A 249 -9.21 0.58 -4.74
N PRO A 250 -9.97 -0.21 -3.96
CA PRO A 250 -9.53 -1.53 -3.53
C PRO A 250 -9.54 -2.52 -4.70
N PHE A 251 -8.59 -3.44 -4.72
CA PHE A 251 -8.52 -4.52 -5.71
C PHE A 251 -7.79 -5.76 -5.16
N ILE A 252 -7.96 -6.90 -5.82
CA ILE A 252 -7.25 -8.14 -5.51
C ILE A 252 -6.30 -8.44 -6.67
N ALA A 253 -5.04 -8.73 -6.39
CA ALA A 253 -4.10 -9.14 -7.43
C ALA A 253 -4.43 -10.56 -7.93
N SER A 254 -4.57 -10.78 -9.24
CA SER A 254 -4.82 -12.10 -9.81
C SER A 254 -3.57 -12.98 -9.94
N THR A 255 -3.77 -14.25 -10.34
CA THR A 255 -2.74 -15.25 -10.62
C THR A 255 -1.95 -14.99 -11.89
N PRO A 256 -0.61 -15.24 -11.87
CA PRO A 256 0.37 -14.68 -12.80
C PRO A 256 0.13 -15.13 -14.24
N SER A 257 -0.59 -14.33 -15.01
CA SER A 257 -0.43 -14.28 -16.45
C SER A 257 0.56 -13.16 -16.80
N TRP A 258 1.20 -13.21 -17.96
CA TRP A 258 2.09 -12.15 -18.43
C TRP A 258 1.36 -10.81 -18.71
N TRP A 259 0.03 -10.79 -18.54
CA TRP A 259 -0.85 -9.62 -18.49
C TRP A 259 -1.04 -9.06 -17.06
N ASP A 260 -0.48 -9.68 -16.02
CA ASP A 260 -0.69 -9.36 -14.59
C ASP A 260 0.06 -8.12 -14.10
N ARG A 261 0.61 -7.35 -15.03
CA ARG A 261 0.92 -5.96 -14.76
C ARG A 261 -0.42 -5.27 -14.55
N LEU A 262 -0.77 -4.94 -13.30
CA LEU A 262 -1.99 -4.20 -12.98
C LEU A 262 -2.04 -2.95 -13.85
N LEU A 263 -2.83 -2.99 -14.91
CA LEU A 263 -2.96 -1.91 -15.86
C LEU A 263 -3.91 -0.89 -15.27
N MET A 264 -3.40 -0.01 -14.42
CA MET A 264 -4.24 1.05 -13.86
C MET A 264 -4.61 2.03 -14.97
N TRP A 265 -5.88 2.03 -15.39
CA TRP A 265 -6.39 3.07 -16.28
C TRP A 265 -7.09 4.11 -15.45
N VAL A 266 -6.55 5.32 -15.40
CA VAL A 266 -7.39 6.45 -15.04
C VAL A 266 -8.09 6.92 -16.30
N GLY A 267 -9.42 6.99 -16.30
CA GLY A 267 -10.22 7.46 -17.43
C GLY A 267 -11.40 8.31 -16.97
N LEU A 268 -11.90 9.17 -17.85
CA LEU A 268 -13.12 9.94 -17.62
C LEU A 268 -14.32 9.14 -18.12
N THR A 269 -15.32 8.92 -17.27
CA THR A 269 -16.58 8.26 -17.66
C THR A 269 -17.76 9.22 -17.61
N GLN A 270 -18.79 8.89 -18.39
CA GLN A 270 -20.04 9.63 -18.42
C GLN A 270 -20.87 9.26 -17.19
N SER A 271 -20.95 10.13 -16.19
CA SER A 271 -22.01 10.01 -15.20
C SER A 271 -23.37 10.19 -15.90
N ALA A 272 -24.18 9.13 -15.94
CA ALA A 272 -25.52 9.12 -16.51
C ALA A 272 -26.55 9.88 -15.65
N VAL A 273 -26.12 10.88 -14.87
CA VAL A 273 -27.03 11.72 -14.08
C VAL A 273 -27.68 12.77 -14.98
N ASN A 274 -28.76 12.34 -15.64
CA ASN A 274 -29.93 13.13 -16.01
C ASN A 274 -29.69 14.62 -16.37
N GLN A 275 -29.07 14.87 -17.52
CA GLN A 275 -29.43 16.05 -18.31
C GLN A 275 -30.31 15.59 -19.48
N LYS A 276 -31.63 15.53 -19.23
CA LYS A 276 -32.62 15.85 -20.26
C LYS A 276 -32.44 17.32 -20.66
N ILE A 277 -31.46 17.60 -21.50
CA ILE A 277 -31.44 18.80 -22.33
C ILE A 277 -31.83 18.33 -23.73
N GLY A 278 -32.91 18.91 -24.24
CA GLY A 278 -33.65 18.45 -25.41
C GLY A 278 -32.78 18.12 -26.62
N LEU A 279 -32.98 16.92 -27.14
CA LEU A 279 -32.49 16.51 -28.45
C LEU A 279 -33.31 17.19 -29.54
N SER A 280 -32.90 18.40 -29.92
CA SER A 280 -33.09 18.91 -31.29
C SER A 280 -31.96 19.87 -31.65
N GLY A 281 -30.95 19.33 -32.35
CA GLY A 281 -29.95 20.12 -33.06
C GLY A 281 -28.51 19.93 -32.61
N ARG A 282 -27.75 19.10 -33.35
CA ARG A 282 -26.30 19.18 -33.61
C ARG A 282 -25.29 19.46 -32.49
N ASN A 283 -25.64 19.34 -31.21
CA ASN A 283 -24.67 19.44 -30.12
C ASN A 283 -24.42 18.05 -29.53
N LYS A 284 -23.38 17.36 -30.02
CA LYS A 284 -22.78 16.27 -29.25
C LYS A 284 -22.28 16.89 -27.93
N PRO A 285 -22.66 16.38 -26.75
CA PRO A 285 -22.09 16.86 -25.50
C PRO A 285 -20.58 16.70 -25.59
N THR A 286 -19.88 17.83 -25.58
CA THR A 286 -18.43 17.90 -25.63
C THR A 286 -17.94 17.86 -24.19
N PHE A 287 -17.39 16.73 -23.77
CA PHE A 287 -16.73 16.66 -22.47
C PHE A 287 -15.37 17.32 -22.58
N ARG A 288 -15.04 18.13 -21.59
CA ARG A 288 -13.72 18.71 -21.46
C ARG A 288 -13.10 18.04 -20.24
N ALA A 289 -12.15 17.14 -20.47
CA ALA A 289 -11.20 16.68 -19.45
C ALA A 289 -10.38 17.84 -18.85
N ALA A 290 -10.38 18.98 -19.55
CA ALA A 290 -9.59 20.15 -19.26
C ALA A 290 -9.82 20.68 -17.85
N GLY A 291 -8.94 20.32 -16.93
CA GLY A 291 -8.95 20.79 -15.55
C GLY A 291 -9.07 19.71 -14.49
N LEU A 292 -9.20 18.41 -14.80
CA LEU A 292 -8.94 17.39 -13.78
C LEU A 292 -7.44 17.42 -13.43
N LEU A 293 -7.14 17.42 -12.14
CA LEU A 293 -5.79 17.30 -11.59
C LEU A 293 -5.73 16.05 -10.73
N ILE A 294 -4.69 15.23 -10.91
CA ILE A 294 -4.40 14.04 -10.09
C ILE A 294 -3.01 14.18 -9.51
N ASP A 295 -2.85 13.76 -8.26
CA ASP A 295 -1.62 13.84 -7.48
C ASP A 295 -1.59 12.68 -6.45
N ASP A 296 -0.44 12.44 -5.84
CA ASP A 296 -0.21 11.54 -4.70
C ASP A 296 -0.73 10.12 -4.94
N LEU A 297 -0.47 9.60 -6.14
CA LEU A 297 -0.81 8.23 -6.52
C LEU A 297 0.01 7.27 -5.69
N SER A 298 -0.64 6.42 -4.91
CA SER A 298 0.03 5.45 -4.05
C SER A 298 -0.69 4.11 -4.08
N VAL A 299 0.07 3.02 -3.96
CA VAL A 299 -0.48 1.66 -3.91
C VAL A 299 -0.08 1.03 -2.59
N TYR A 300 -1.06 0.48 -1.87
CA TYR A 300 -0.87 -0.16 -0.57
C TYR A 300 -1.32 -1.62 -0.61
N GLU A 301 -0.58 -2.53 0.00
CA GLU A 301 -1.07 -3.88 0.33
C GLU A 301 -1.95 -3.79 1.58
N VAL A 302 -3.20 -4.23 1.50
CA VAL A 302 -4.17 -4.15 2.61
C VAL A 302 -4.23 -5.50 3.30
N PHE A 303 -4.07 -5.51 4.63
CA PHE A 303 -4.30 -6.71 5.41
C PHE A 303 -5.80 -6.97 5.52
N ASP A 304 -6.29 -8.07 4.95
CA ASP A 304 -7.70 -8.46 5.03
C ASP A 304 -7.87 -9.98 5.02
N ASP A 305 -7.91 -10.54 6.22
CA ASP A 305 -8.13 -11.96 6.44
C ASP A 305 -9.62 -12.24 6.62
N THR A 306 -10.20 -13.06 5.75
CA THR A 306 -11.63 -13.42 5.79
C THR A 306 -11.79 -14.94 5.89
N THR A 307 -12.69 -15.40 6.74
CA THR A 307 -13.09 -16.81 6.88
C THR A 307 -14.59 -16.92 6.69
N ASP A 308 -15.02 -17.45 5.54
CA ASP A 308 -16.41 -17.71 5.17
C ASP A 308 -16.79 -19.20 5.26
N PHE A 309 -15.83 -20.03 5.68
CA PHE A 309 -15.95 -21.49 5.80
C PHE A 309 -16.32 -22.24 4.50
N VAL A 310 -16.23 -21.57 3.34
CA VAL A 310 -16.43 -22.21 2.04
C VAL A 310 -15.38 -23.30 1.85
N ASP A 311 -15.78 -24.40 1.18
CA ASP A 311 -14.95 -25.58 0.95
C ASP A 311 -14.36 -26.21 2.22
N LYS A 312 -15.06 -26.02 3.35
CA LYS A 312 -14.63 -26.47 4.68
C LYS A 312 -13.29 -25.89 5.14
N ASN A 313 -12.95 -24.71 4.63
CA ASN A 313 -11.71 -24.03 4.97
C ASN A 313 -11.88 -23.20 6.24
N TYR A 314 -11.16 -23.59 7.30
CA TYR A 314 -11.10 -22.83 8.55
C TYR A 314 -10.17 -21.62 8.46
N ASN A 315 -9.46 -21.43 7.35
CA ASN A 315 -8.49 -20.36 7.13
C ASN A 315 -7.54 -20.18 8.34
N GLY A 316 -6.98 -21.28 8.85
CA GLY A 316 -6.05 -21.25 9.99
C GLY A 316 -6.67 -21.09 11.37
N TRP A 317 -8.00 -20.93 11.50
CA TRP A 317 -8.67 -21.05 12.79
C TRP A 317 -8.56 -22.48 13.34
N GLN A 318 -8.28 -22.56 14.64
CA GLN A 318 -8.13 -23.81 15.37
C GLN A 318 -9.25 -23.93 16.41
N LEU A 319 -10.02 -25.01 16.32
CA LEU A 319 -10.95 -25.42 17.37
C LEU A 319 -10.15 -25.89 18.59
N ASN A 320 -10.61 -25.51 19.78
CA ASN A 320 -10.00 -25.98 21.02
C ASN A 320 -10.65 -27.29 21.49
N PRO A 321 -9.97 -28.44 21.41
CA PRO A 321 -10.58 -29.74 21.70
C PRO A 321 -11.08 -29.88 23.13
N GLU A 322 -10.58 -29.10 24.09
CA GLU A 322 -11.05 -29.14 25.48
C GLU A 322 -12.44 -28.51 25.68
N THR A 323 -12.83 -27.62 24.78
CA THR A 323 -14.08 -26.84 24.88
C THR A 323 -14.97 -27.00 23.65
N THR A 324 -14.57 -27.83 22.69
CA THR A 324 -15.33 -28.10 21.46
C THR A 324 -15.52 -29.60 21.27
N ASP A 325 -16.77 -30.07 21.38
CA ASP A 325 -17.19 -31.42 21.00
C ASP A 325 -18.23 -31.32 19.88
N ARG A 326 -18.14 -32.19 18.87
CA ARG A 326 -19.12 -32.30 17.75
C ARG A 326 -19.44 -30.96 17.06
N VAL A 327 -18.43 -30.10 16.93
CA VAL A 327 -18.52 -28.87 16.15
C VAL A 327 -18.36 -29.23 14.68
N ASP A 328 -19.36 -28.86 13.88
CA ASP A 328 -19.42 -29.20 12.45
C ASP A 328 -19.64 -27.95 11.60
N LEU A 329 -19.18 -28.02 10.35
CA LEU A 329 -19.57 -27.06 9.32
C LEU A 329 -20.86 -27.52 8.65
N VAL A 330 -21.89 -26.68 8.73
CA VAL A 330 -23.21 -26.95 8.15
C VAL A 330 -23.55 -25.90 7.10
N GLN A 331 -24.32 -26.29 6.09
CA GLN A 331 -24.82 -25.35 5.10
C GLN A 331 -26.10 -24.69 5.62
N GLU A 332 -26.16 -23.37 5.57
CA GLU A 332 -27.30 -22.57 6.00
C GLU A 332 -27.79 -21.68 4.86
N ASN A 333 -29.10 -21.75 4.60
CA ASN A 333 -29.74 -20.96 3.56
C ASN A 333 -29.49 -19.46 3.76
N GLY A 334 -28.95 -18.80 2.73
CA GLY A 334 -28.67 -17.37 2.74
C GLY A 334 -27.35 -16.94 3.38
N GLU A 335 -26.64 -17.81 4.10
CA GLU A 335 -25.33 -17.50 4.70
C GLU A 335 -24.17 -18.36 4.17
N GLY A 336 -24.45 -19.52 3.56
CA GLY A 336 -23.40 -20.41 3.05
C GLY A 336 -22.98 -21.45 4.10
N TYR A 337 -21.68 -21.72 4.22
CA TYR A 337 -21.17 -22.61 5.27
C TYR A 337 -21.01 -21.85 6.59
N VAL A 338 -21.45 -22.48 7.67
CA VAL A 338 -21.41 -21.89 9.01
C VAL A 338 -20.87 -22.91 10.01
N LEU A 339 -20.14 -22.43 11.00
CA LEU A 339 -19.58 -23.25 12.06
C LEU A 339 -20.59 -23.38 13.20
N ASN A 340 -21.07 -24.60 13.43
CA ASN A 340 -22.16 -24.88 14.34
C ASN A 340 -21.64 -25.48 15.66
N PHE A 341 -21.99 -24.84 16.77
CA PHE A 341 -21.70 -25.27 18.14
C PHE A 341 -23.00 -25.75 18.79
N PRO A 342 -23.37 -27.04 18.64
CA PRO A 342 -24.58 -27.60 19.23
C PRO A 342 -24.37 -27.99 20.70
N THR A 343 -25.37 -27.83 21.56
CA THR A 343 -25.29 -28.36 22.93
C THR A 343 -25.48 -29.87 23.00
N HIS A 344 -24.78 -30.48 23.95
CA HIS A 344 -24.87 -31.91 24.23
C HIS A 344 -24.95 -32.19 25.73
N PRO A 345 -25.70 -33.22 26.15
CA PRO A 345 -25.73 -33.62 27.54
C PRO A 345 -24.31 -33.89 28.06
N ASN A 346 -23.97 -33.29 29.20
CA ASN A 346 -22.68 -33.44 29.90
C ASN A 346 -21.46 -32.84 29.18
N PHE A 347 -21.65 -31.97 28.18
CA PHE A 347 -20.56 -31.19 27.59
C PHE A 347 -20.91 -29.70 27.59
N THR A 348 -19.92 -28.84 27.84
CA THR A 348 -20.11 -27.39 27.85
C THR A 348 -19.06 -26.76 26.94
N HIS A 349 -19.47 -25.89 26.04
CA HIS A 349 -18.55 -25.12 25.21
C HIS A 349 -17.88 -23.96 25.97
N HIS A 350 -17.61 -24.12 27.27
CA HIS A 350 -17.12 -23.06 28.14
C HIS A 350 -15.61 -22.88 28.01
N GLY A 351 -15.16 -21.66 27.75
CA GLY A 351 -13.75 -21.29 27.56
C GLY A 351 -13.44 -20.84 26.13
N ILE A 352 -12.16 -20.90 25.74
CA ILE A 352 -11.69 -20.53 24.40
C ILE A 352 -12.14 -21.60 23.42
N ILE A 353 -13.05 -21.29 22.50
CA ILE A 353 -13.62 -22.24 21.53
C ILE A 353 -12.92 -22.20 20.17
N LEU A 354 -12.36 -21.05 19.80
CA LEU A 354 -11.60 -20.85 18.57
C LEU A 354 -10.40 -19.97 18.85
N SER A 355 -9.30 -20.28 18.18
CA SER A 355 -8.08 -19.47 18.23
C SER A 355 -7.46 -19.34 16.84
N LYS A 356 -6.85 -18.19 16.56
CA LYS A 356 -6.06 -17.98 15.35
C LYS A 356 -4.86 -17.11 15.65
N ILE A 357 -3.73 -17.44 15.03
CA ILE A 357 -2.54 -16.59 15.03
C ILE A 357 -2.55 -15.82 13.71
N TYR A 358 -2.78 -14.52 13.80
CA TYR A 358 -2.54 -13.60 12.70
C TYR A 358 -1.05 -13.28 12.63
N ARG A 359 -0.49 -13.26 11.42
CA ARG A 359 0.94 -12.99 11.14
C ARG A 359 1.07 -11.91 10.09
N GLY A 360 2.24 -11.26 10.05
CA GLY A 360 2.48 -10.13 9.15
C GLY A 360 1.70 -8.88 9.55
N LEU A 361 1.32 -8.79 10.82
CA LEU A 361 0.71 -7.58 11.36
C LEU A 361 1.79 -6.52 11.55
N ALA A 362 1.38 -5.26 11.56
CA ALA A 362 2.30 -4.16 11.74
C ALA A 362 2.11 -3.52 13.11
N SER A 363 3.20 -3.22 13.82
CA SER A 363 3.08 -2.65 15.16
C SER A 363 2.56 -1.21 15.11
N GLY A 364 1.63 -0.85 16.01
CA GLY A 364 1.00 0.47 16.06
C GLY A 364 -0.16 0.65 15.09
N VAL A 365 -0.62 -0.46 14.50
CA VAL A 365 -1.69 -0.47 13.51
C VAL A 365 -2.98 -0.94 14.13
N LYS A 366 -4.05 -0.22 13.83
CA LYS A 366 -5.41 -0.63 14.19
C LYS A 366 -5.96 -1.63 13.18
N PHE A 367 -6.63 -2.63 13.71
CA PHE A 367 -7.37 -3.64 12.96
C PHE A 367 -8.79 -3.69 13.47
N GLU A 368 -9.75 -3.83 12.57
CA GLU A 368 -11.13 -4.18 12.91
C GLU A 368 -11.30 -5.70 12.78
N PHE A 369 -11.69 -6.34 13.88
CA PHE A 369 -12.17 -7.72 13.87
C PHE A 369 -13.69 -7.72 13.83
N THR A 370 -14.28 -8.49 12.91
CA THR A 370 -15.71 -8.71 12.85
C THR A 370 -16.05 -10.20 12.85
N MET A 371 -17.19 -10.52 13.48
CA MET A 371 -17.77 -11.86 13.43
C MET A 371 -19.28 -11.76 13.26
N ARG A 372 -19.85 -12.63 12.43
CA ARG A 372 -21.31 -12.80 12.38
C ARG A 372 -21.72 -14.04 13.15
N VAL A 373 -22.69 -13.87 14.03
CA VAL A 373 -23.16 -14.92 14.91
C VAL A 373 -24.65 -14.83 15.14
N LYS A 374 -25.27 -15.98 15.39
CA LYS A 374 -26.64 -16.09 15.90
C LYS A 374 -26.71 -17.17 16.98
N SER A 375 -27.70 -17.05 17.85
CA SER A 375 -28.14 -18.17 18.67
C SER A 375 -28.98 -19.13 17.83
N ASN A 376 -28.90 -20.42 18.14
CA ASN A 376 -29.73 -21.45 17.50
C ASN A 376 -30.98 -21.79 18.35
N ASN A 377 -31.08 -21.26 19.57
CA ASN A 377 -32.20 -21.42 20.49
C ASN A 377 -32.34 -20.21 21.43
N ALA A 378 -33.40 -20.19 22.23
CA ALA A 378 -33.76 -19.06 23.10
C ALA A 378 -33.58 -19.36 24.60
N ILE A 379 -32.88 -20.43 24.95
CA ILE A 379 -32.78 -20.94 26.34
C ILE A 379 -31.29 -20.99 26.68
N ASN A 380 -30.83 -20.40 27.78
CA ASN A 380 -29.40 -20.42 28.21
C ASN A 380 -28.40 -19.94 27.14
N GLU A 381 -28.63 -18.72 26.65
CA GLU A 381 -27.90 -18.06 25.58
C GLU A 381 -26.37 -18.05 25.77
N ALA A 382 -25.62 -18.28 24.69
CA ALA A 382 -24.17 -18.17 24.71
C ALA A 382 -23.74 -16.75 25.07
N ARG A 383 -22.57 -16.66 25.70
CA ARG A 383 -21.92 -15.39 26.03
C ARG A 383 -20.57 -15.34 25.39
N LEU A 384 -20.46 -14.64 24.28
CA LEU A 384 -19.26 -14.65 23.46
C LEU A 384 -18.41 -13.41 23.72
N SER A 385 -17.10 -13.60 23.73
CA SER A 385 -16.12 -12.50 23.72
C SER A 385 -15.00 -12.85 22.76
N VAL A 386 -14.29 -11.82 22.29
CA VAL A 386 -13.08 -11.96 21.47
C VAL A 386 -11.97 -11.21 22.17
N SER A 387 -10.81 -11.84 22.34
CA SER A 387 -9.66 -11.24 23.03
C SER A 387 -8.36 -11.55 22.31
N ASN A 388 -7.33 -10.75 22.58
CA ASN A 388 -5.96 -11.02 22.12
C ASN A 388 -5.01 -11.47 23.24
N GLY A 389 -5.57 -11.93 24.36
CA GLY A 389 -4.84 -12.28 25.59
C GLY A 389 -4.41 -11.09 26.45
N MET A 390 -4.44 -9.87 25.94
CA MET A 390 -4.13 -8.64 26.70
C MET A 390 -5.39 -7.81 26.98
N GLU A 391 -6.31 -7.74 26.02
CA GLU A 391 -7.55 -6.99 26.10
C GLU A 391 -8.69 -7.68 25.34
N PHE A 392 -9.91 -7.25 25.61
CA PHE A 392 -11.07 -7.63 24.80
C PHE A 392 -11.10 -6.79 23.52
N ILE A 393 -11.17 -7.49 22.39
CA ILE A 393 -11.45 -6.90 21.08
C ILE A 393 -12.96 -6.68 20.98
N ILE A 394 -13.74 -7.71 21.29
CA ILE A 394 -15.19 -7.64 21.41
C ILE A 394 -15.54 -8.05 22.85
N ASP A 395 -16.16 -7.14 23.58
CA ASP A 395 -16.63 -7.38 24.95
C ASP A 395 -17.63 -8.54 25.02
N GLU A 396 -17.74 -9.14 26.20
CA GLU A 396 -18.70 -10.21 26.45
C GLU A 396 -20.12 -9.79 26.07
N THR A 397 -20.70 -10.53 25.12
CA THR A 397 -22.02 -10.22 24.57
C THR A 397 -22.93 -11.45 24.63
N TRP A 398 -24.16 -11.20 25.07
CA TRP A 398 -25.23 -12.18 25.13
C TRP A 398 -25.87 -12.40 23.76
N LEU A 399 -25.96 -13.66 23.35
CA LEU A 399 -26.64 -14.05 22.11
C LEU A 399 -28.13 -14.28 22.32
N ASN A 400 -28.88 -13.20 22.51
CA ASN A 400 -30.32 -13.23 22.77
C ASN A 400 -31.23 -13.15 21.54
N HIS A 401 -30.71 -13.60 20.40
CA HIS A 401 -31.39 -13.44 19.11
C HIS A 401 -31.01 -14.61 18.19
N GLN A 402 -31.98 -15.02 17.37
CA GLN A 402 -31.83 -16.12 16.42
C GLN A 402 -31.53 -15.64 14.99
N ASP A 403 -31.59 -14.32 14.76
CA ASP A 403 -31.18 -13.71 13.50
C ASP A 403 -29.66 -13.50 13.47
N TRP A 404 -29.06 -13.49 12.30
CA TRP A 404 -27.63 -13.19 12.18
C TRP A 404 -27.35 -11.73 12.56
N ARG A 405 -26.45 -11.52 13.53
CA ARG A 405 -25.93 -10.21 13.88
C ARG A 405 -24.42 -10.16 13.72
N GLU A 406 -23.93 -8.98 13.39
CA GLU A 406 -22.51 -8.70 13.30
C GLU A 406 -22.03 -8.04 14.60
N TYR A 407 -20.92 -8.54 15.10
CA TYR A 407 -20.18 -7.97 16.21
C TYR A 407 -18.82 -7.53 15.71
N ARG A 408 -18.35 -6.39 16.20
CA ARG A 408 -17.10 -5.79 15.77
C ARG A 408 -16.32 -5.25 16.96
N GLY A 409 -15.00 -5.19 16.79
CA GLY A 409 -14.07 -4.66 17.77
C GLY A 409 -12.82 -4.18 17.10
N ILE A 410 -12.12 -3.23 17.72
CA ILE A 410 -10.87 -2.68 17.20
C ILE A 410 -9.75 -2.98 18.18
N PHE A 411 -8.60 -3.38 17.67
CA PHE A 411 -7.38 -3.54 18.45
C PHE A 411 -6.18 -2.96 17.73
N GLU A 412 -5.13 -2.61 18.49
CA GLU A 412 -3.86 -2.19 17.94
C GLU A 412 -2.84 -3.33 18.03
N ALA A 413 -2.24 -3.72 16.91
CA ALA A 413 -1.20 -4.74 16.93
C ALA A 413 0.07 -4.19 17.60
N ARG A 414 0.67 -4.98 18.49
CA ARG A 414 1.92 -4.63 19.21
C ARG A 414 3.16 -5.31 18.64
N GLY A 415 3.01 -6.06 17.56
CA GLY A 415 4.05 -6.89 16.96
C GLY A 415 3.58 -7.50 15.63
N GLU A 416 4.43 -8.35 15.05
CA GLU A 416 4.16 -9.03 13.77
C GLU A 416 3.16 -10.18 13.86
N GLU A 417 2.91 -10.65 15.08
CA GLU A 417 2.00 -11.75 15.34
C GLU A 417 1.05 -11.38 16.47
N LEU A 418 -0.21 -11.76 16.30
CA LEU A 418 -1.22 -11.63 17.34
C LEU A 418 -2.09 -12.87 17.35
N ARG A 419 -2.23 -13.47 18.53
CA ARG A 419 -3.23 -14.50 18.77
C ARG A 419 -4.56 -13.83 19.08
N VAL A 420 -5.62 -14.27 18.41
CA VAL A 420 -7.01 -13.90 18.70
C VAL A 420 -7.77 -15.15 19.14
N ASP A 421 -8.42 -15.05 20.29
CA ASP A 421 -9.22 -16.10 20.90
C ASP A 421 -10.69 -15.67 20.98
N ILE A 422 -11.59 -16.52 20.48
CA ILE A 422 -13.03 -16.40 20.68
C ILE A 422 -13.40 -17.35 21.82
N SER A 423 -14.09 -16.82 22.83
CA SER A 423 -14.46 -17.57 24.03
C SER A 423 -15.97 -17.54 24.27
N ASN A 424 -16.49 -18.60 24.86
CA ASN A 424 -17.85 -18.65 25.40
C ASN A 424 -17.80 -18.80 26.92
N SER A 425 -18.34 -17.83 27.66
CA SER A 425 -18.30 -17.82 29.12
C SER A 425 -19.53 -18.45 29.79
N ASN A 426 -20.50 -18.94 29.01
CA ASN A 426 -21.66 -19.65 29.57
C ASN A 426 -21.35 -21.15 29.75
N PRO A 427 -21.34 -21.69 30.99
CA PRO A 427 -21.11 -23.12 31.24
C PRO A 427 -22.36 -23.99 31.11
N ALA A 428 -23.46 -23.49 30.55
CA ALA A 428 -24.66 -24.30 30.35
C ALA A 428 -24.42 -25.43 29.33
N SER A 429 -24.74 -26.66 29.72
CA SER A 429 -24.67 -27.86 28.87
C SER A 429 -25.93 -28.09 28.01
N VAL A 430 -26.93 -27.22 28.14
CA VAL A 430 -28.20 -27.27 27.39
C VAL A 430 -28.59 -25.84 27.08
N GLY A 431 -28.91 -25.56 25.81
CA GLY A 431 -29.39 -24.24 25.40
C GLY A 431 -28.31 -23.26 24.90
N ASN A 432 -27.04 -23.58 25.10
CA ASN A 432 -25.92 -22.76 24.67
C ASN A 432 -25.53 -23.04 23.20
N ASP A 433 -26.50 -23.03 22.28
CA ASP A 433 -26.31 -23.39 20.87
C ASP A 433 -26.12 -22.14 20.02
N TYR A 434 -25.08 -22.08 19.22
CA TYR A 434 -24.78 -20.90 18.40
C TYR A 434 -24.03 -21.26 17.12
N ARG A 435 -24.01 -20.32 16.18
CA ARG A 435 -23.33 -20.49 14.88
C ARG A 435 -22.51 -19.26 14.53
N PHE A 436 -21.35 -19.47 13.92
CA PHE A 436 -20.55 -18.41 13.33
C PHE A 436 -20.57 -18.45 11.81
N SER A 437 -20.47 -17.27 11.22
CA SER A 437 -20.19 -17.05 9.81
C SER A 437 -19.29 -15.83 9.66
N LYS A 438 -18.58 -15.74 8.53
CA LYS A 438 -17.85 -14.54 8.07
C LYS A 438 -17.01 -13.88 9.18
N LEU A 439 -16.01 -14.60 9.68
CA LEU A 439 -15.00 -14.01 10.54
C LEU A 439 -14.07 -13.16 9.68
N ARG A 440 -13.75 -11.93 10.09
CA ARG A 440 -12.87 -11.06 9.32
C ARG A 440 -11.96 -10.25 10.23
N CYS A 441 -10.71 -10.08 9.82
CA CYS A 441 -9.77 -9.14 10.43
C CYS A 441 -9.17 -8.29 9.32
N VAL A 442 -9.37 -6.97 9.39
CA VAL A 442 -8.91 -6.04 8.36
C VAL A 442 -8.14 -4.88 8.98
N SER A 443 -7.05 -4.46 8.34
CA SER A 443 -6.36 -3.21 8.71
C SER A 443 -7.28 -2.02 8.45
N ILE A 444 -7.27 -1.04 9.33
CA ILE A 444 -8.03 0.21 9.17
C ILE A 444 -7.11 1.42 9.27
N ASP A 445 -7.46 2.50 8.56
CA ASP A 445 -6.77 3.78 8.66
C ASP A 445 -6.83 4.32 10.10
N ASN A 446 -5.74 4.97 10.52
CA ASN A 446 -5.52 5.38 11.90
C ASN A 446 -6.31 6.60 12.36
#